data_AF-A0A0K1F3S1-F1
#
_entry.id   AF-A0A0K1F3S1-F1
#
_cell.length_a   1.000
_cell.length_b   1.000
_cell.length_c   1.000
_cell.angle_alpha   90.00
_cell.angle_beta   90.00
_cell.angle_gamma   90.00
#
_symmetry.space_group_name_H-M   'P 1'
#
loop_
_entity.id
_entity.type
_entity.pdbx_description
1 polymer ?
#
loop_
_entity_poly.entity_id
_entity_poly.type
_entity_poly.pdbx_seq_one_letter_code
_entity_poly.pdbx_strand_id
1 'polypeptide(L)'
;MLGRILEVACLLIPLVYLSIKDLRERTIPNVSILAIILIHAAHVMVRSLVNGVPPGQALQELFFLLIQAVVVGAAFLLFTLIMDYVLGKESAGGGDIKLFAVTAFCLGWRRCIVAVMLACVFGVIFFGIRWVLARCANKKAQDDIAAYPEGSFAWGPWIALALCLLMVLGD
;
A
#
# COMPACT_ATOMS: atom_id res chain seq x y z
N MET A 1 17.15 1.47 -14.12
CA MET A 1 17.47 0.38 -13.17
C MET A 1 18.03 0.91 -11.85
N LEU A 2 19.25 1.46 -11.80
CA LEU A 2 19.88 1.89 -10.53
C LEU A 2 19.05 2.91 -9.73
N GLY A 3 18.51 3.93 -10.39
CA GLY A 3 17.65 4.93 -9.74
C GLY A 3 16.38 4.33 -9.11
N ARG A 4 15.75 3.35 -9.74
CA ARG A 4 14.54 2.67 -9.21
C ARG A 4 14.87 1.83 -7.98
N ILE A 5 15.99 1.09 -8.02
CA ILE A 5 16.45 0.28 -6.88
C ILE A 5 16.74 1.17 -5.68
N LEU A 6 17.37 2.33 -5.91
CA LEU A 6 17.63 3.32 -4.86
C LEU A 6 16.32 3.84 -4.26
N GLU A 7 15.32 4.15 -5.09
CA GLU A 7 14.01 4.60 -4.63
C GLU A 7 13.34 3.57 -3.73
N VAL A 8 13.25 2.32 -4.19
CA VAL A 8 12.67 1.22 -3.41
C VAL A 8 13.44 1.02 -2.11
N ALA A 9 14.77 1.09 -2.13
CA ALA A 9 15.59 1.00 -0.93
C ALA A 9 15.28 2.11 0.08
N CYS A 10 15.08 3.34 -0.37
CA CYS A 10 14.65 4.45 0.50
C CYS A 10 13.22 4.26 1.03
N LEU A 11 12.32 3.74 0.21
CA LEU A 11 10.92 3.49 0.58
C LEU A 11 10.74 2.30 1.52
N LEU A 12 11.66 1.33 1.54
CA LEU A 12 11.61 0.18 2.45
C LEU A 12 11.55 0.61 3.91
N ILE A 13 12.26 1.66 4.31
CA ILE A 13 12.31 2.13 5.70
C ILE A 13 10.91 2.58 6.19
N PRO A 14 10.24 3.56 5.55
CA PRO A 14 8.90 3.97 5.98
C PRO A 14 7.84 2.87 5.76
N LEU A 15 7.99 2.02 4.73
CA LEU A 15 7.07 0.90 4.46
C LEU A 15 7.16 -0.20 5.52
N VAL A 16 8.36 -0.59 5.95
CA VAL A 16 8.54 -1.56 7.03
C VAL A 16 8.04 -1.00 8.35
N TYR A 17 8.33 0.26 8.66
CA TYR A 17 7.81 0.91 9.86
C TYR A 17 6.27 0.95 9.87
N LEU A 18 5.67 1.33 8.73
CA LEU A 18 4.22 1.30 8.53
C LEU A 18 3.66 -0.11 8.69
N SER A 19 4.31 -1.12 8.11
CA SER A 19 3.89 -2.51 8.21
C SER A 19 3.93 -3.02 9.65
N ILE A 20 4.94 -2.64 10.44
CA ILE A 20 5.04 -3.02 11.86
C ILE A 20 3.93 -2.35 12.67
N LYS A 21 3.69 -1.05 12.44
CA LYS A 21 2.63 -0.30 13.11
C LYS A 21 1.24 -0.82 12.73
N ASP A 22 1.01 -1.15 11.47
CA ASP A 22 -0.24 -1.74 11.00
C ASP A 22 -0.50 -3.12 11.63
N LEU A 23 0.52 -3.97 11.71
CA LEU A 23 0.41 -5.28 12.36
C LEU A 23 0.16 -5.20 13.87
N ARG A 24 0.75 -4.20 14.55
CA ARG A 24 0.69 -4.09 16.03
C ARG A 24 -0.48 -3.28 16.53
N GLU A 25 -0.77 -2.17 15.87
CA GLU A 25 -1.69 -1.14 16.34
C GLU A 25 -2.86 -0.92 15.39
N ARG A 26 -2.91 -1.60 14.23
CA ARG A 26 -3.96 -1.45 13.20
C ARG A 26 -4.17 0.01 12.78
N THR A 27 -3.10 0.80 12.86
CA THR A 27 -3.11 2.22 12.53
C THR A 27 -2.02 2.51 11.52
N ILE A 28 -2.38 3.27 10.50
CA ILE A 28 -1.44 3.71 9.48
C ILE A 28 -0.90 5.10 9.87
N PRO A 29 0.39 5.21 10.24
CA PRO A 29 0.97 6.46 10.71
C PRO A 29 1.08 7.48 9.57
N ASN A 30 0.54 8.68 9.79
CA ASN A 30 0.61 9.78 8.81
C ASN A 30 2.08 10.15 8.47
N VAL A 31 3.01 9.96 9.41
CA VAL A 31 4.45 10.23 9.22
C VAL A 31 5.05 9.35 8.12
N SER A 32 4.69 8.06 8.08
CA SER A 32 5.16 7.16 7.02
C SER A 32 4.59 7.52 5.67
N ILE A 33 3.32 7.90 5.62
CA ILE A 33 2.66 8.37 4.40
C ILE A 33 3.36 9.60 3.85
N LEU A 34 3.63 10.58 4.71
CA LEU A 34 4.35 11.79 4.33
C LEU A 34 5.76 11.45 3.83
N ALA A 35 6.48 10.55 4.53
CA ALA A 35 7.81 10.12 4.12
C ALA A 35 7.81 9.47 2.73
N ILE A 36 6.85 8.60 2.43
CA ILE A 36 6.71 7.96 1.11
C ILE A 36 6.48 9.01 0.02
N ILE A 37 5.57 9.96 0.25
CA ILE A 37 5.28 11.05 -0.70
C ILE A 37 6.53 11.88 -0.97
N LEU A 38 7.26 12.27 0.10
CA LEU A 38 8.47 13.09 -0.02
C LEU A 38 9.59 12.36 -0.76
N ILE A 39 9.81 11.08 -0.46
CA ILE A 39 10.83 10.26 -1.12
C ILE A 39 10.51 10.10 -2.61
N HIS A 40 9.27 9.76 -2.95
CA HIS A 40 8.84 9.61 -4.34
C HIS A 40 8.93 10.95 -5.10
N ALA A 41 8.47 12.05 -4.50
CA ALA A 41 8.54 13.37 -5.13
C ALA A 41 9.98 13.84 -5.36
N ALA A 42 10.87 13.61 -4.38
CA ALA A 42 12.30 13.90 -4.52
C ALA A 42 12.91 13.06 -5.65
N HIS A 43 12.54 11.79 -5.76
CA HIS A 43 13.01 10.91 -6.83
C HIS A 43 12.59 11.37 -8.21
N VAL A 44 11.31 11.71 -8.40
CA VAL A 44 10.78 12.29 -9.65
C VAL A 44 11.57 13.54 -10.03
N MET A 45 11.85 14.42 -9.05
CA MET A 45 12.62 15.64 -9.29
C MET A 45 14.08 15.37 -9.68
N VAL A 46 14.75 14.45 -8.97
CA VAL A 46 16.13 14.03 -9.29
C VAL A 46 16.19 13.37 -10.68
N ARG A 47 15.20 12.53 -11.02
CA ARG A 47 15.09 11.91 -12.33
C ARG A 47 14.91 12.95 -13.43
N SER A 48 14.10 13.97 -13.20
CA SER A 48 13.95 15.09 -14.15
C SER A 48 15.26 15.82 -14.37
N LEU A 49 16.00 16.13 -13.29
CA LEU A 49 17.30 16.79 -13.35
C LEU A 49 18.34 15.96 -14.13
N VAL A 50 18.45 14.66 -13.83
CA VAL A 50 19.39 13.75 -14.49
C VAL A 50 19.07 13.58 -15.98
N ASN A 51 17.79 13.57 -16.35
CA ASN A 51 17.36 13.44 -17.74
C ASN A 51 17.36 14.76 -18.53
N GLY A 52 17.78 15.88 -17.92
CA GLY A 52 17.77 17.20 -18.56
C GLY A 52 16.37 17.73 -18.88
N VAL A 53 15.34 17.18 -18.23
CA VAL A 53 13.94 17.57 -18.44
C VAL A 53 13.69 18.87 -17.66
N PRO A 54 13.06 19.89 -18.29
CA PRO A 54 12.78 21.16 -17.63
C PRO A 54 11.89 20.96 -16.40
N PRO A 55 12.13 21.70 -15.30
CA PRO A 55 11.42 21.51 -14.02
C PRO A 55 9.90 21.71 -14.13
N GLY A 56 9.43 22.47 -15.11
CA GLY A 56 8.00 22.64 -15.37
C GLY A 56 7.29 21.33 -15.72
N GLN A 57 7.96 20.41 -16.44
CA GLN A 57 7.37 19.12 -16.80
C GLN A 57 7.33 18.15 -15.61
N ALA A 58 8.35 18.15 -14.76
CA ALA A 58 8.36 17.37 -13.52
C ALA A 58 7.24 17.82 -12.56
N LEU A 59 7.00 19.13 -12.46
CA LEU A 59 5.88 19.65 -11.68
C LEU A 59 4.54 19.18 -12.25
N GLN A 60 4.35 19.22 -13.57
CA GLN A 60 3.14 18.70 -14.21
C GLN A 60 2.93 17.21 -13.93
N GLU A 61 3.99 16.40 -13.95
CA GLU A 61 3.93 14.98 -13.59
C GLU A 61 3.50 14.79 -12.14
N LEU A 62 4.11 15.52 -11.19
CA LEU A 62 3.73 15.47 -9.78
C LEU A 62 2.28 15.91 -9.55
N PHE A 63 1.81 16.95 -10.24
CA PHE A 63 0.41 17.36 -10.19
C PHE A 63 -0.52 16.26 -10.72
N PHE A 64 -0.15 15.60 -11.82
CA PHE A 64 -0.95 14.50 -12.37
C PHE A 64 -0.98 13.28 -11.42
N LEU A 65 0.14 12.96 -10.77
CA LEU A 65 0.21 11.91 -9.74
C LEU A 65 -0.64 12.27 -8.52
N LEU A 66 -0.64 13.54 -8.11
CA LEU A 66 -1.47 14.02 -7.00
C LEU A 66 -2.96 13.90 -7.31
N ILE A 67 -3.38 14.32 -8.51
CA ILE A 67 -4.77 14.18 -8.96
C ILE A 67 -5.18 12.70 -8.97
N GLN A 68 -4.32 11.82 -9.49
CA GLN A 68 -4.57 10.38 -9.47
C GLN A 68 -4.72 9.83 -8.05
N ALA A 69 -3.86 10.24 -7.12
CA ALA A 69 -3.94 9.84 -5.71
C ALA A 69 -5.27 10.25 -5.07
N VAL A 70 -5.72 11.49 -5.33
CA VAL A 70 -7.01 12.00 -4.85
C VAL A 70 -8.17 11.24 -5.48
N VAL A 71 -8.15 11.03 -6.80
CA VAL A 71 -9.22 10.34 -7.53
C VAL A 71 -9.34 8.89 -7.07
N VAL A 72 -8.22 8.16 -6.96
CA VAL A 72 -8.22 6.77 -6.48
C VAL A 72 -8.64 6.70 -5.02
N GLY A 73 -8.12 7.59 -4.17
CA GLY A 73 -8.51 7.66 -2.76
C GLY A 73 -10.01 7.96 -2.58
N ALA A 74 -10.56 8.90 -3.34
CA ALA A 74 -11.99 9.24 -3.31
C ALA A 74 -12.86 8.11 -3.85
N ALA A 75 -12.45 7.45 -4.95
CA ALA A 75 -13.17 6.30 -5.49
C ALA A 75 -13.20 5.14 -4.50
N PHE A 76 -12.08 4.87 -3.82
CA PHE A 76 -12.01 3.83 -2.80
C PHE A 76 -12.82 4.20 -1.55
N LEU A 77 -12.78 5.45 -1.09
CA LEU A 77 -13.62 5.94 0.00
C LEU A 77 -15.12 5.80 -0.32
N LEU A 78 -15.52 6.12 -1.55
CA LEU A 78 -16.91 5.95 -1.98
C LEU A 78 -17.29 4.46 -2.00
N PHE A 79 -16.41 3.61 -2.49
CA PHE A 79 -16.61 2.16 -2.50
C PHE A 79 -16.76 1.59 -1.08
N THR A 80 -15.89 2.00 -0.14
CA THR A 80 -15.98 1.56 1.25
C THR A 80 -17.26 2.06 1.90
N LEU A 81 -17.67 3.31 1.65
CA LEU A 81 -18.92 3.85 2.19
C LEU A 81 -20.16 3.10 1.68
N ILE A 82 -20.18 2.72 0.40
CA ILE A 82 -21.25 1.88 -0.17
C ILE A 82 -21.25 0.50 0.48
N MET A 83 -20.08 -0.11 0.69
CA MET A 83 -19.96 -1.38 1.40
C MET A 83 -20.40 -1.28 2.86
N ASP A 84 -20.04 -0.22 3.56
CA ASP A 84 -20.47 0.03 4.94
C ASP A 84 -21.99 0.16 5.03
N TYR A 85 -22.60 0.83 4.05
CA TYR A 85 -24.06 0.95 3.95
C TYR A 85 -24.73 -0.41 3.68
N VAL A 86 -24.16 -1.25 2.81
CA VAL A 86 -24.71 -2.57 2.46
C VAL A 86 -24.51 -3.60 3.58
N LEU A 87 -23.33 -3.61 4.23
CA LEU A 87 -22.97 -4.58 5.26
C LEU A 87 -23.38 -4.14 6.68
N GLY A 88 -23.75 -2.87 6.88
CA GLY A 88 -24.16 -2.33 8.18
C GLY A 88 -23.04 -2.30 9.23
N LYS A 89 -21.78 -2.41 8.81
CA LYS A 89 -20.57 -2.39 9.65
C LYS A 89 -19.43 -1.73 8.90
N GLU A 90 -18.47 -1.17 9.64
CA GLU A 90 -17.25 -0.63 9.04
C GLU A 90 -16.48 -1.75 8.31
N SER A 91 -16.35 -1.60 7.00
CA SER A 91 -15.79 -2.60 6.08
C SER A 91 -14.30 -2.37 5.82
N ALA A 92 -13.80 -1.15 5.94
CA ALA A 92 -12.39 -0.81 5.73
C ALA A 92 -11.94 0.32 6.65
N GLY A 93 -10.71 0.22 7.18
CA GLY A 93 -10.14 1.25 8.02
C GLY A 93 -9.75 2.48 7.19
N GLY A 94 -10.03 3.69 7.70
CA GLY A 94 -9.61 4.93 7.04
C GLY A 94 -8.09 5.05 6.83
N GLY A 95 -7.29 4.27 7.55
CA GLY A 95 -5.86 4.12 7.30
C GLY A 95 -5.57 3.53 5.91
N ASP A 96 -6.23 2.43 5.56
CA ASP A 96 -6.01 1.70 4.31
C ASP A 96 -6.27 2.58 3.09
N ILE A 97 -7.30 3.43 3.17
CA ILE A 97 -7.66 4.41 2.14
C ILE A 97 -6.48 5.35 1.85
N LYS A 98 -5.81 5.84 2.90
CA LYS A 98 -4.65 6.73 2.73
C LYS A 98 -3.48 5.98 2.09
N LEU A 99 -3.27 4.72 2.45
CA LEU A 99 -2.22 3.90 1.86
C LEU A 99 -2.49 3.62 0.37
N PHE A 100 -3.75 3.37 -0.02
CA PHE A 100 -4.12 3.25 -1.43
C PHE A 100 -3.90 4.55 -2.21
N ALA A 101 -4.25 5.70 -1.63
CA ALA A 101 -3.99 7.00 -2.26
C ALA A 101 -2.49 7.22 -2.50
N VAL A 102 -1.64 6.90 -1.52
CA VAL A 102 -0.17 7.00 -1.64
C VAL A 102 0.36 5.99 -2.65
N THR A 103 -0.18 4.78 -2.68
CA THR A 103 0.21 3.76 -3.66
C THR A 103 -0.11 4.22 -5.09
N ALA A 104 -1.26 4.86 -5.30
CA ALA A 104 -1.61 5.50 -6.57
C ALA A 104 -0.72 6.68 -6.92
N PHE A 105 -0.28 7.48 -5.93
CA PHE A 105 0.71 8.54 -6.13
C PHE A 105 2.04 7.98 -6.62
N CYS A 106 2.48 6.84 -6.08
CA CYS A 106 3.79 6.27 -6.37
C CYS A 106 3.84 5.46 -7.69
N LEU A 107 2.74 4.78 -8.04
CA LEU A 107 2.68 3.87 -9.18
C LEU A 107 1.86 4.40 -10.36
N GLY A 108 1.01 5.40 -10.12
CA GLY A 108 -0.07 5.80 -11.02
C GLY A 108 -1.26 4.82 -11.00
N TRP A 109 -2.37 5.24 -11.61
CA TRP A 109 -3.65 4.53 -11.55
C TRP A 109 -3.62 3.09 -12.10
N ARG A 110 -2.97 2.85 -13.25
CA ARG A 110 -2.92 1.52 -13.89
C ARG A 110 -2.22 0.49 -13.00
N ARG A 111 -1.03 0.84 -12.51
CA ARG A 111 -0.22 -0.03 -11.65
C ARG A 111 -0.80 -0.11 -10.24
N CYS A 112 -1.51 0.91 -9.77
CA CYS A 112 -2.25 0.85 -8.51
C CYS A 112 -3.30 -0.27 -8.51
N ILE A 113 -4.06 -0.45 -9.60
CA ILE A 113 -5.03 -1.55 -9.70
C ILE A 113 -4.33 -2.91 -9.60
N VAL A 114 -3.20 -3.07 -10.29
CA VAL A 114 -2.39 -4.29 -10.19
C VAL A 114 -1.84 -4.49 -8.77
N ALA A 115 -1.44 -3.40 -8.10
CA ALA A 115 -0.97 -3.44 -6.72
C ALA A 115 -2.05 -3.95 -5.76
N VAL A 116 -3.29 -3.47 -5.93
CA VAL A 116 -4.46 -3.91 -5.16
C VAL A 116 -4.71 -5.39 -5.40
N MET A 117 -4.74 -5.82 -6.66
CA MET A 117 -4.96 -7.22 -7.02
C MET A 117 -3.87 -8.13 -6.41
N LEU A 118 -2.60 -7.72 -6.48
CA LEU A 118 -1.50 -8.45 -5.86
C LEU A 118 -1.61 -8.49 -4.34
N ALA A 119 -1.94 -7.37 -3.69
CA ALA A 119 -2.16 -7.31 -2.25
C ALA A 119 -3.28 -8.27 -1.81
N CYS A 120 -4.38 -8.32 -2.57
CA CYS A 120 -5.47 -9.28 -2.34
C CYS A 120 -4.98 -10.73 -2.49
N VAL A 121 -4.24 -11.05 -3.55
CA VAL A 121 -3.68 -12.39 -3.77
C VAL A 121 -2.75 -12.79 -2.63
N PHE A 122 -1.82 -11.92 -2.22
CA PHE A 122 -0.92 -12.18 -1.10
C PHE A 122 -1.69 -12.38 0.21
N GLY A 123 -2.72 -11.57 0.45
CA GLY A 123 -3.55 -11.69 1.64
C GLY A 123 -4.31 -13.02 1.71
N VAL A 124 -4.93 -13.43 0.61
CA VAL A 124 -5.66 -14.72 0.51
C VAL A 124 -4.69 -15.90 0.64
N ILE A 125 -3.53 -15.84 -0.03
CA ILE A 125 -2.51 -16.89 0.08
C ILE A 125 -2.04 -17.02 1.52
N PHE A 126 -1.70 -15.92 2.19
CA PHE A 126 -1.21 -15.94 3.56
C PHE A 126 -2.26 -16.49 4.54
N PHE A 127 -3.51 -16.05 4.40
CA PHE A 127 -4.61 -16.55 5.24
C PHE A 127 -4.88 -18.03 4.97
N GLY A 128 -4.89 -18.45 3.70
CA GLY A 128 -5.05 -19.85 3.30
C GLY A 128 -3.94 -20.76 3.82
N ILE A 129 -2.68 -20.34 3.69
CA ILE A 129 -1.52 -21.08 4.22
C ILE A 129 -1.62 -21.21 5.74
N ARG A 130 -1.93 -20.12 6.46
CA ARG A 130 -2.13 -20.18 7.93
C ARG A 130 -3.24 -21.17 8.28
N TRP A 131 -4.38 -21.11 7.61
CA TRP A 131 -5.50 -21.99 7.86
C TRP A 131 -5.14 -23.46 7.64
N VAL A 132 -4.43 -23.79 6.55
CA VAL A 132 -3.93 -25.16 6.29
C VAL A 132 -2.92 -25.58 7.35
N LEU A 133 -1.95 -24.72 7.69
CA LEU A 133 -0.94 -25.03 8.70
C LEU A 133 -1.55 -25.28 10.07
N ALA A 134 -2.54 -24.50 10.50
CA ALA A 134 -3.23 -24.75 11.76
C ALA A 134 -4.05 -26.03 11.75
N ARG A 135 -4.54 -26.44 10.58
CA ARG A 135 -5.25 -27.73 10.42
C ARG A 135 -4.29 -28.92 10.50
N CYS A 136 -3.02 -28.74 10.12
CA CYS A 136 -1.96 -29.73 10.26
C CYS A 136 -1.19 -29.65 11.59
N ALA A 137 -1.30 -28.55 12.33
CA ALA A 137 -0.57 -28.28 13.56
C ALA A 137 -1.41 -28.59 14.82
N ASN A 138 -0.73 -28.57 15.97
CA ASN A 138 -1.31 -28.88 17.27
C ASN A 138 -2.37 -27.85 17.71
N LYS A 139 -3.23 -28.19 18.69
CA LYS A 139 -4.31 -27.31 19.20
C LYS A 139 -3.88 -25.87 19.49
N LYS A 140 -2.64 -25.66 19.95
CA LYS A 140 -2.05 -24.34 20.21
C LYS A 140 -1.98 -23.43 18.97
N ALA A 141 -1.65 -23.98 17.80
CA ALA A 141 -1.66 -23.22 16.54
C ALA A 141 -3.10 -22.92 16.07
N GLN A 142 -4.04 -23.79 16.40
CA GLN A 142 -5.46 -23.58 16.14
C GLN A 142 -6.02 -22.47 17.03
N ASP A 143 -5.60 -22.43 18.30
CA ASP A 143 -5.91 -21.37 19.26
C ASP A 143 -5.26 -20.03 18.84
N ASP A 144 -4.03 -20.04 18.30
CA ASP A 144 -3.36 -18.83 17.76
C ASP A 144 -4.05 -18.26 16.50
N ILE A 145 -4.78 -19.09 15.75
CA ILE A 145 -5.64 -18.63 14.65
C ILE A 145 -6.98 -18.12 15.17
N ALA A 146 -7.57 -18.80 16.15
CA ALA A 146 -8.81 -18.36 16.79
C ALA A 146 -8.63 -17.07 17.62
N ALA A 147 -7.42 -16.83 18.17
CA ALA A 147 -7.04 -15.62 18.87
C ALA A 147 -6.76 -14.43 17.93
N TYR A 148 -6.75 -14.64 16.61
CA TYR A 148 -6.69 -13.54 15.66
C TYR A 148 -8.01 -12.77 15.72
N PRO A 149 -8.01 -11.44 15.98
CA PRO A 149 -9.24 -10.70 16.20
C PRO A 149 -10.15 -10.84 14.98
N GLU A 150 -11.36 -11.35 15.20
CA GLU A 150 -12.35 -11.54 14.13
C GLU A 150 -12.60 -10.20 13.43
N GLY A 151 -12.42 -10.17 12.11
CA GLY A 151 -12.88 -9.08 11.26
C GLY A 151 -11.91 -7.93 10.99
N SER A 152 -10.65 -7.97 11.45
CA SER A 152 -9.69 -6.90 11.10
C SER A 152 -8.39 -7.49 10.55
N PHE A 153 -8.16 -7.23 9.26
CA PHE A 153 -7.04 -7.71 8.46
C PHE A 153 -6.05 -6.55 8.25
N ALA A 154 -4.79 -6.79 8.57
CA ALA A 154 -3.71 -5.81 8.38
C ALA A 154 -3.30 -5.78 6.91
N TRP A 155 -3.82 -4.80 6.15
CA TRP A 155 -3.56 -4.66 4.71
C TRP A 155 -2.20 -4.01 4.41
N GLY A 156 -1.65 -3.24 5.35
CA GLY A 156 -0.41 -2.48 5.20
C GLY A 156 0.78 -3.30 4.67
N PRO A 157 1.12 -4.46 5.27
CA PRO A 157 2.24 -5.29 4.80
C PRO A 157 2.10 -5.76 3.35
N TRP A 158 0.89 -6.13 2.94
CA TRP A 158 0.64 -6.70 1.60
C TRP A 158 0.64 -5.63 0.52
N ILE A 159 0.05 -4.48 0.82
CA ILE A 159 0.10 -3.31 -0.08
C ILE A 159 1.53 -2.80 -0.20
N ALA A 160 2.28 -2.74 0.92
CA ALA A 160 3.69 -2.37 0.90
C ALA A 160 4.54 -3.32 0.05
N LEU A 161 4.31 -4.64 0.17
CA LEU A 161 5.00 -5.65 -0.63
C LEU A 161 4.65 -5.52 -2.12
N ALA A 162 3.37 -5.36 -2.44
CA ALA A 162 2.91 -5.17 -3.82
C ALA A 162 3.50 -3.89 -4.44
N LEU A 163 3.57 -2.79 -3.68
CA LEU A 163 4.19 -1.53 -4.08
C LEU A 163 5.68 -1.72 -4.41
N CYS A 164 6.45 -2.32 -3.50
CA CYS A 164 7.86 -2.59 -3.74
C CYS A 164 8.09 -3.47 -4.98
N LEU A 165 7.29 -4.53 -5.12
CA LEU A 165 7.41 -5.47 -6.22
C LEU A 165 7.11 -4.79 -7.57
N LEU A 166 6.04 -3.99 -7.65
CA LEU A 166 5.67 -3.27 -8.87
C LEU A 166 6.60 -2.11 -9.21
N MET A 167 7.21 -1.46 -8.21
CA MET A 167 8.24 -0.45 -8.48
C MET A 167 9.52 -1.06 -9.05
N VAL A 168 9.90 -2.25 -8.60
CA VAL A 168 11.05 -2.98 -9.15
C VAL A 168 10.78 -3.47 -10.57
N LEU A 169 9.57 -3.99 -10.83
CA LEU A 169 9.14 -4.53 -12.13
C LEU A 169 8.69 -3.45 -13.13
N GLY A 170 8.47 -2.22 -12.69
CA GLY A 170 8.01 -1.14 -13.56
C GLY A 170 9.09 -0.70 -14.54
N ASP A 171 8.89 -1.02 -15.82
CA ASP A 171 9.65 -0.46 -16.94
C ASP A 171 9.49 1.07 -17.05
#